data_AF-A0AAJ6XDE8-F1
#
_entry.id   AF-A0AAJ6XDE8-F1
#
_cell.length_a   1.000
_cell.length_b   1.000
_cell.length_c   1.000
_cell.angle_alpha   90.00
_cell.angle_beta   90.00
_cell.angle_gamma   90.00
#
_symmetry.space_group_name_H-M   'P 1'
#
loop_
_entity.id
_entity.type
_entity.pdbx_description
1 polymer ?
#
loop_
_entity_poly.entity_id
_entity_poly.type
_entity_poly.pdbx_seq_one_letter_code
_entity_poly.pdbx_strand_id
1 'polypeptide(L)'
;MQQKLEVYKEILRRLKESNHEEANLPGFDDQLWTHFNSLPTRYALDVNVERAEDVLTHKRLLRLAHDPANRPAIEIRLVQVHPTSDDNSTDSSLQDSPSKEAAQRKNLHPPPAFGSSPNLEALALEANKFDDQDGDNSEYADSNFFRPTHEITFSTYDKPKLLSKLTSLLADIGLNIQEAHAFSTVDGYSLDVFVVDGWPYEETEQLRQALVKEFSKIEVIP
;
A
#
# COMPACT_ATOMS: atom_id res chain seq x y z
N MET A 1 22.27 8.15 7.61
CA MET A 1 22.89 6.80 7.48
C MET A 1 22.51 5.87 8.63
N GLN A 2 22.59 6.30 9.89
CA GLN A 2 22.34 5.41 11.04
C GLN A 2 20.90 4.86 11.08
N GLN A 3 19.88 5.69 10.90
CA GLN A 3 18.48 5.23 10.87
C GLN A 3 18.21 4.16 9.80
N LYS A 4 18.76 4.36 8.59
CA LYS A 4 18.64 3.41 7.47
C LYS A 4 19.26 2.05 7.79
N LEU A 5 20.37 2.05 8.51
CA LEU A 5 21.03 0.83 8.97
C LEU A 5 20.18 0.09 10.02
N GLU A 6 19.56 0.81 10.95
CA GLU A 6 18.68 0.21 11.96
C GLU A 6 17.45 -0.43 11.32
N VAL A 7 16.77 0.29 10.41
CA VAL A 7 15.63 -0.25 9.67
C VAL A 7 16.03 -1.46 8.82
N TYR A 8 17.14 -1.38 8.09
CA TYR A 8 17.67 -2.51 7.33
C TYR A 8 17.90 -3.76 8.21
N LYS A 9 18.56 -3.61 9.36
CA LYS A 9 18.82 -4.73 10.28
C LYS A 9 17.52 -5.35 10.78
N GLU A 10 16.54 -4.51 11.07
CA GLU A 10 15.26 -4.96 11.60
C GLU A 10 14.42 -5.70 10.54
N ILE A 11 14.40 -5.20 9.30
CA ILE A 11 13.81 -5.91 8.15
C ILE A 11 14.51 -7.26 7.93
N LEU A 12 15.84 -7.26 7.91
CA LEU A 12 16.64 -8.47 7.72
C LEU A 12 16.36 -9.52 8.81
N ARG A 13 16.24 -9.07 10.08
CA ARG A 13 15.88 -9.94 11.20
C ARG A 13 14.52 -10.59 10.99
N ARG A 14 13.49 -9.80 10.67
CA ARG A 14 12.12 -10.31 10.43
C ARG A 14 12.05 -11.29 9.26
N LEU A 15 12.71 -11.00 8.15
CA LEU A 15 12.73 -11.89 6.98
C LEU A 15 13.38 -13.25 7.29
N LYS A 16 14.41 -13.25 8.14
CA LYS A 16 15.06 -14.50 8.60
C LYS A 16 14.17 -15.25 9.59
N GLU A 17 13.47 -14.54 10.48
CA GLU A 17 12.53 -15.15 11.45
C GLU A 17 11.28 -15.73 10.79
N SER A 18 10.77 -15.09 9.72
CA SER A 18 9.66 -15.63 8.91
C SER A 18 10.10 -16.78 7.98
N ASN A 19 11.39 -17.13 7.99
CA ASN A 19 12.01 -18.16 7.16
C ASN A 19 11.73 -17.96 5.66
N HIS A 20 11.75 -16.70 5.21
CA HIS A 20 11.52 -16.38 3.80
C HIS A 20 12.65 -16.95 2.94
N GLU A 21 12.31 -17.66 1.86
CA GLU A 21 13.28 -18.41 1.04
C GLU A 21 14.42 -17.51 0.52
N GLU A 22 14.07 -16.30 0.04
CA GLU A 22 15.06 -15.33 -0.44
C GLU A 22 16.07 -14.89 0.64
N ALA A 23 15.66 -14.83 1.90
CA ALA A 23 16.52 -14.38 2.99
C ALA A 23 17.62 -15.38 3.36
N ASN A 24 17.45 -16.63 2.95
CA ASN A 24 18.41 -17.72 3.16
C ASN A 24 19.42 -17.86 2.01
N LEU A 25 19.27 -17.08 0.93
CA LEU A 25 20.17 -17.12 -0.22
C LEU A 25 21.52 -16.45 0.08
N PRO A 26 22.63 -16.97 -0.48
CA PRO A 26 23.94 -16.35 -0.31
C PRO A 26 23.97 -14.95 -0.94
N GLY A 27 24.51 -13.97 -0.21
CA GLY A 27 24.60 -12.58 -0.66
C GLY A 27 23.30 -11.77 -0.55
N PHE A 28 22.23 -12.34 0.03
CA PHE A 28 20.98 -11.64 0.26
C PHE A 28 21.18 -10.36 1.10
N ASP A 29 21.93 -10.46 2.20
CA ASP A 29 22.20 -9.36 3.11
C ASP A 29 22.79 -8.13 2.38
N ASP A 30 23.78 -8.34 1.51
CA ASP A 30 24.41 -7.29 0.70
C ASP A 30 23.48 -6.72 -0.37
N GLN A 31 22.68 -7.58 -1.01
CA GLN A 31 21.70 -7.17 -2.02
C GLN A 31 20.56 -6.34 -1.43
N LEU A 32 20.13 -6.66 -0.21
CA LEU A 32 19.12 -5.90 0.53
C LEU A 32 19.72 -4.56 0.96
N TRP A 33 20.95 -4.54 1.47
CA TRP A 33 21.62 -3.30 1.83
C TRP A 33 21.84 -2.37 0.63
N THR A 34 22.20 -2.94 -0.53
CA THR A 34 22.31 -2.22 -1.80
C THR A 34 20.98 -1.59 -2.20
N HIS A 35 19.87 -2.33 -2.07
CA HIS A 35 18.53 -1.80 -2.35
C HIS A 35 18.16 -0.64 -1.43
N PHE A 36 18.46 -0.74 -0.13
CA PHE A 36 18.30 0.41 0.75
C PHE A 36 19.14 1.56 0.21
N ASN A 37 20.44 1.38 -0.01
CA ASN A 37 21.35 2.44 -0.46
C ASN A 37 21.00 3.07 -1.82
N SER A 38 20.30 2.36 -2.71
CA SER A 38 19.83 2.94 -3.96
C SER A 38 18.67 3.92 -3.77
N LEU A 39 17.93 3.84 -2.66
CA LEU A 39 16.77 4.69 -2.37
C LEU A 39 17.09 5.86 -1.41
N PRO A 40 16.30 6.95 -1.41
CA PRO A 40 16.46 8.06 -0.47
C PRO A 40 16.30 7.61 0.98
N THR A 41 16.87 8.35 1.93
CA THR A 41 16.74 8.01 3.37
C THR A 41 15.27 7.94 3.80
N ARG A 42 14.40 8.77 3.19
CA ARG A 42 12.95 8.79 3.45
C ARG A 42 12.28 7.42 3.26
N TYR A 43 12.69 6.63 2.27
CA TYR A 43 12.15 5.28 2.07
C TYR A 43 12.26 4.42 3.34
N ALA A 44 13.42 4.47 4.01
CA ALA A 44 13.64 3.69 5.23
C ALA A 44 12.87 4.27 6.44
N LEU A 45 12.43 5.52 6.39
CA LEU A 45 11.65 6.13 7.46
C LEU A 45 10.16 5.83 7.32
N ASP A 46 9.68 5.72 6.09
CA ASP A 46 8.25 5.59 5.80
C ASP A 46 7.81 4.14 5.65
N VAL A 47 8.72 3.21 5.34
CA VAL A 47 8.39 1.79 5.11
C VAL A 47 7.96 1.09 6.41
N ASN A 48 6.89 0.32 6.33
CA ASN A 48 6.39 -0.46 7.45
C ASN A 48 7.31 -1.65 7.75
N VAL A 49 8.02 -1.58 8.87
CA VAL A 49 8.95 -2.63 9.28
C VAL A 49 8.27 -3.93 9.68
N GLU A 50 6.99 -3.91 10.03
CA GLU A 50 6.23 -5.13 10.37
C GLU A 50 5.96 -6.00 9.14
N ARG A 51 5.98 -5.40 7.95
CA ARG A 51 5.77 -6.07 6.66
C ARG A 51 7.04 -6.08 5.84
N ALA A 52 8.02 -6.83 6.33
CA ALA A 52 9.33 -6.88 5.71
C ALA A 52 9.31 -7.43 4.28
N GLU A 53 8.28 -8.21 3.92
CA GLU A 53 8.06 -8.74 2.58
C GLU A 53 7.80 -7.63 1.54
N ASP A 54 7.25 -6.49 1.96
CA ASP A 54 6.94 -5.38 1.06
C ASP A 54 8.23 -4.78 0.49
N VAL A 55 9.32 -4.78 1.27
CA VAL A 55 10.66 -4.40 0.81
C VAL A 55 11.17 -5.35 -0.29
N LEU A 56 10.84 -6.63 -0.22
CA LEU A 56 11.20 -7.60 -1.25
C LEU A 56 10.43 -7.34 -2.53
N THR A 57 9.13 -7.04 -2.42
CA THR A 57 8.30 -6.64 -3.56
C THR A 57 8.87 -5.39 -4.23
N HIS A 58 9.21 -4.35 -3.48
CA HIS A 58 9.82 -3.13 -4.02
C HIS A 58 11.15 -3.41 -4.73
N LYS A 59 12.02 -4.20 -4.09
CA LYS A 59 13.30 -4.63 -4.68
C LYS A 59 13.09 -5.41 -5.97
N ARG A 60 12.11 -6.31 -6.02
CA ARG A 60 11.75 -7.10 -7.20
C ARG A 60 11.22 -6.22 -8.32
N LEU A 61 10.32 -5.30 -8.03
CA LEU A 61 9.75 -4.38 -9.02
C LEU A 61 10.81 -3.50 -9.67
N LEU A 62 11.72 -2.91 -8.88
CA LEU A 62 12.86 -2.15 -9.40
C LEU A 62 13.74 -3.00 -10.31
N ARG A 63 14.01 -4.26 -9.95
CA ARG A 63 14.77 -5.20 -10.80
C ARG A 63 14.03 -5.52 -12.09
N LEU A 64 12.71 -5.75 -12.04
CA LEU A 64 11.90 -6.01 -13.23
C LEU A 64 11.89 -4.80 -14.17
N ALA A 65 11.78 -3.59 -13.61
CA ALA A 65 11.78 -2.35 -14.37
C ALA A 65 13.10 -2.11 -15.13
N HIS A 66 14.20 -2.79 -14.81
CA HIS A 66 15.43 -2.68 -15.59
C HIS A 66 15.26 -3.18 -17.03
N ASP A 67 14.45 -4.21 -17.25
CA ASP A 67 14.12 -4.71 -18.58
C ASP A 67 13.04 -3.82 -19.22
N PRO A 68 13.32 -3.16 -20.37
CA PRO A 68 12.34 -2.35 -21.07
C PRO A 68 11.03 -3.08 -21.41
N ALA A 69 11.06 -4.40 -21.62
CA ALA A 69 9.87 -5.18 -21.93
C ALA A 69 8.90 -5.32 -20.73
N ASN A 70 9.40 -5.13 -19.52
CA ASN A 70 8.62 -5.23 -18.29
C ASN A 70 8.19 -3.87 -17.74
N ARG A 71 8.42 -2.77 -18.47
CA ARG A 71 8.07 -1.42 -18.02
C ARG A 71 6.62 -1.07 -18.39
N PRO A 72 5.87 -0.44 -17.49
CA PRO A 72 6.15 -0.30 -16.07
C PRO A 72 5.95 -1.65 -15.36
N ALA A 73 6.79 -1.96 -14.37
CA ALA A 73 6.53 -3.08 -13.48
C ALA A 73 5.46 -2.64 -12.48
N ILE A 74 4.33 -3.35 -12.45
CA ILE A 74 3.16 -3.00 -11.63
C ILE A 74 2.84 -4.14 -10.68
N GLU A 75 2.73 -3.83 -9.39
CA GLU A 75 2.12 -4.70 -8.38
C GLU A 75 0.85 -4.03 -7.85
N ILE A 76 -0.19 -4.83 -7.61
CA ILE A 76 -1.45 -4.38 -7.05
C ILE A 76 -1.89 -5.36 -5.99
N ARG A 77 -2.28 -4.83 -4.84
CA ARG A 77 -2.83 -5.63 -3.75
C ARG A 77 -3.94 -4.91 -3.03
N LEU A 78 -4.81 -5.69 -2.40
CA LEU A 78 -5.82 -5.18 -1.51
C LEU A 78 -5.20 -4.89 -0.14
N VAL A 79 -5.49 -3.72 0.43
CA VAL A 79 -4.96 -3.28 1.72
C VAL A 79 -6.08 -2.79 2.63
N GLN A 80 -5.85 -2.84 3.94
CA GLN A 80 -6.78 -2.33 4.93
C GLN A 80 -6.21 -1.10 5.62
N VAL A 81 -6.99 -0.01 5.58
CA VAL A 81 -6.74 1.19 6.37
C VAL A 81 -7.68 1.14 7.58
N HIS A 82 -7.14 1.00 8.78
CA HIS A 82 -7.96 0.91 9.99
C HIS A 82 -8.57 2.27 10.35
N PRO A 83 -9.90 2.37 10.53
CA PRO A 83 -10.46 3.40 11.37
C PRO A 83 -10.28 2.97 12.84
N THR A 84 -9.59 3.77 13.65
CA THR A 84 -9.60 3.56 15.10
C THR A 84 -10.99 3.89 15.62
N SER A 85 -11.71 2.89 16.14
CA SER A 85 -12.84 3.18 17.02
C SER A 85 -12.28 3.85 18.27
N ASP A 86 -12.53 5.15 18.44
CA ASP A 86 -12.29 5.90 19.67
C ASP A 86 -13.17 5.29 20.78
N ASP A 87 -12.72 4.19 21.37
CA ASP A 87 -13.33 3.64 22.59
C ASP A 87 -12.73 4.41 23.78
N ASN A 88 -13.04 5.70 23.84
CA ASN A 88 -12.73 6.52 25.00
C ASN A 88 -13.78 6.20 26.07
N SER A 89 -13.60 5.05 26.72
CA SER A 89 -14.47 4.56 27.80
C SER A 89 -14.28 5.44 29.05
N THR A 90 -15.07 6.50 29.17
CA THR A 90 -15.42 7.03 30.48
C THR A 90 -16.76 6.43 30.91
N ASP A 91 -16.63 5.46 31.83
CA ASP A 91 -17.57 5.16 32.91
C ASP A 91 -19.04 4.90 32.54
N SER A 92 -19.41 3.62 32.41
CA SER A 92 -20.57 3.11 33.15
C SER A 92 -20.54 1.59 33.27
N SER A 93 -20.79 1.15 34.50
CA SER A 93 -20.85 -0.22 34.97
C SER A 93 -22.02 -1.03 34.39
N LEU A 94 -21.78 -2.34 34.27
CA LEU A 94 -22.73 -3.46 34.10
C LEU A 94 -23.18 -3.76 32.65
N GLN A 95 -22.69 -4.85 32.06
CA GLN A 95 -23.40 -6.13 31.99
C GLN A 95 -22.62 -7.15 31.14
N ASP A 96 -22.64 -8.40 31.62
CA ASP A 96 -22.13 -9.60 30.99
C ASP A 96 -22.80 -9.82 29.62
N SER A 97 -22.05 -9.96 28.54
CA SER A 97 -22.57 -10.46 27.24
C SER A 97 -21.48 -11.18 26.44
N PRO A 98 -21.80 -12.33 25.81
CA PRO A 98 -20.81 -13.18 25.15
C PRO A 98 -20.67 -12.79 23.68
N SER A 99 -19.68 -11.98 23.34
CA SER A 99 -19.35 -11.70 21.94
C SER A 99 -17.90 -11.27 21.77
N LYS A 100 -16.98 -12.12 22.23
CA LYS A 100 -15.57 -12.08 21.80
C LYS A 100 -15.38 -12.45 20.31
N GLU A 101 -16.46 -12.83 19.62
CA GLU A 101 -16.44 -13.26 18.21
C GLU A 101 -16.61 -12.10 17.21
N ALA A 102 -17.17 -10.95 17.61
CA ALA A 102 -17.32 -9.78 16.72
C ALA A 102 -16.00 -9.01 16.50
N ALA A 103 -15.03 -9.15 17.43
CA ALA A 103 -13.70 -8.55 17.29
C ALA A 103 -12.80 -9.32 16.30
N GLN A 104 -13.21 -10.52 15.88
CA GLN A 104 -12.41 -11.41 15.04
C GLN A 104 -12.59 -11.21 13.52
N ARG A 105 -13.50 -10.33 13.09
CA ARG A 105 -13.68 -9.99 11.67
C ARG A 105 -12.79 -8.84 11.16
N LYS A 106 -11.89 -8.29 12.00
CA LYS A 106 -11.30 -6.96 11.77
C LYS A 106 -9.99 -6.88 10.99
N ASN A 107 -9.41 -7.98 10.47
CA ASN A 107 -8.14 -7.91 9.73
C ASN A 107 -8.08 -8.96 8.60
N LEU A 108 -8.79 -8.73 7.49
CA LEU A 108 -8.75 -9.63 6.34
C LEU A 108 -7.59 -9.31 5.39
N HIS A 109 -7.15 -8.04 5.35
CA HIS A 109 -6.12 -7.58 4.42
C HIS A 109 -4.94 -6.93 5.16
N PRO A 110 -3.74 -7.00 4.59
CA PRO A 110 -2.56 -6.39 5.19
C PRO A 110 -2.69 -4.86 5.22
N PRO A 111 -2.02 -4.17 6.17
CA PRO A 111 -1.89 -2.72 6.10
C PRO A 111 -1.02 -2.31 4.88
N PRO A 112 -1.12 -1.05 4.43
CA PRO A 112 -0.24 -0.49 3.41
C PRO A 112 1.27 -0.62 3.76
N ALA A 113 2.10 -0.61 2.72
CA ALA A 113 3.56 -0.71 2.82
C ALA A 113 4.19 0.53 3.45
N PHE A 114 3.48 1.65 3.40
CA PHE A 114 3.85 2.94 3.95
C PHE A 114 2.66 3.53 4.70
N GLY A 115 2.91 4.49 5.59
CA GLY A 115 1.80 5.35 6.04
C GLY A 115 0.88 4.74 7.10
N SER A 116 1.43 4.05 8.10
CA SER A 116 0.73 3.78 9.38
C SER A 116 0.47 5.07 10.18
N SER A 117 0.02 6.12 9.50
CA SER A 117 -0.12 7.47 10.02
C SER A 117 -1.59 7.77 10.37
N PRO A 118 -1.84 8.55 11.44
CA PRO A 118 -3.20 8.89 11.89
C PRO A 118 -4.09 9.53 10.80
N ASN A 119 -3.48 10.08 9.75
CA ASN A 119 -4.20 10.77 8.67
C ASN A 119 -4.98 9.78 7.77
N LEU A 120 -4.43 8.60 7.52
CA LEU A 120 -5.12 7.57 6.74
C LEU A 120 -6.30 6.98 7.54
N GLU A 121 -6.11 6.83 8.86
CA GLU A 121 -7.15 6.40 9.80
C GLU A 121 -8.32 7.39 9.85
N ALA A 122 -8.03 8.69 9.85
CA ALA A 122 -9.04 9.75 9.82
C ALA A 122 -9.88 9.72 8.53
N LEU A 123 -9.26 9.50 7.37
CA LEU A 123 -9.98 9.37 6.09
C LEU A 123 -10.86 8.11 6.07
N ALA A 124 -10.38 7.00 6.64
CA ALA A 124 -11.20 5.80 6.82
C ALA A 124 -12.40 6.06 7.74
N LEU A 125 -12.24 6.88 8.79
CA LEU A 125 -13.35 7.28 9.68
C LEU A 125 -14.35 8.20 9.00
N GLU A 126 -13.91 9.17 8.18
CA GLU A 126 -14.81 10.07 7.45
C GLU A 126 -15.65 9.32 6.41
N ALA A 127 -15.05 8.38 5.67
CA ALA A 127 -15.79 7.55 4.70
C ALA A 127 -16.95 6.78 5.34
N ASN A 128 -16.83 6.40 6.62
CA ASN A 128 -17.88 5.73 7.38
C ASN A 128 -18.96 6.69 7.93
N LYS A 129 -18.69 8.00 8.00
CA LYS A 129 -19.62 9.01 8.57
C LYS A 129 -20.61 9.59 7.55
N PHE A 130 -20.38 9.39 6.24
CA PHE A 130 -21.25 9.94 5.20
C PHE A 130 -22.61 9.23 5.04
N ASP A 131 -22.90 8.16 5.79
CA ASP A 131 -24.16 7.40 5.71
C ASP A 131 -25.16 7.66 6.85
N ASP A 132 -24.85 8.49 7.85
CA ASP A 132 -25.75 8.76 9.01
C ASP A 132 -26.74 9.93 8.81
N GLN A 133 -27.14 10.21 7.56
CA GLN A 133 -28.26 11.11 7.26
C GLN A 133 -29.06 10.65 6.04
N ASP A 134 -29.85 9.59 6.18
CA ASP A 134 -31.25 9.68 5.77
C ASP A 134 -32.10 8.60 6.44
N GLY A 135 -33.25 9.02 6.94
CA GLY A 135 -34.14 8.18 7.71
C GLY A 135 -34.95 7.20 6.86
N ASP A 136 -35.34 6.12 7.54
CA ASP A 136 -36.47 5.23 7.25
C ASP A 136 -36.19 3.93 6.44
N ASN A 137 -36.29 2.81 7.18
CA ASN A 137 -36.59 1.43 6.77
C ASN A 137 -35.92 0.84 5.51
N SER A 138 -35.03 -0.14 5.72
CA SER A 138 -35.29 -1.51 5.25
C SER A 138 -34.28 -2.52 5.84
N GLU A 139 -34.80 -3.66 6.27
CA GLU A 139 -34.10 -4.80 6.86
C GLU A 139 -33.22 -5.56 5.83
N TYR A 140 -32.23 -4.93 5.19
CA TYR A 140 -31.18 -5.62 4.39
C TYR A 140 -29.97 -4.68 4.15
N ALA A 141 -29.20 -4.31 5.17
CA ALA A 141 -28.01 -3.46 4.95
C ALA A 141 -26.89 -3.58 6.00
N ASP A 142 -26.66 -4.75 6.60
CA ASP A 142 -25.48 -4.97 7.46
C ASP A 142 -24.25 -5.43 6.65
N SER A 143 -23.99 -4.75 5.53
CA SER A 143 -22.67 -4.76 4.91
C SER A 143 -22.15 -3.33 4.96
N ASN A 144 -21.50 -2.95 6.06
CA ASN A 144 -20.66 -1.75 6.10
C ASN A 144 -19.90 -1.67 4.78
N PHE A 145 -20.28 -0.71 3.92
CA PHE A 145 -19.81 -0.55 2.56
C PHE A 145 -18.37 -0.02 2.55
N PHE A 146 -17.44 -0.81 3.12
CA PHE A 146 -16.02 -0.53 2.99
C PHE A 146 -15.66 -0.65 1.51
N ARG A 147 -15.42 0.49 0.87
CA ARG A 147 -14.90 0.51 -0.49
C ARG A 147 -13.52 -0.17 -0.47
N PRO A 148 -13.29 -1.19 -1.32
CA PRO A 148 -12.00 -1.86 -1.40
C PRO A 148 -10.86 -0.85 -1.61
N THR A 149 -9.90 -0.83 -0.69
CA THR A 149 -8.71 0.02 -0.80
C THR A 149 -7.58 -0.79 -1.40
N HIS A 150 -6.98 -0.27 -2.47
CA HIS A 150 -5.91 -0.94 -3.18
C HIS A 150 -4.61 -0.18 -3.02
N GLU A 151 -3.52 -0.91 -2.89
CA GLU A 151 -2.18 -0.36 -3.02
C GLU A 151 -1.61 -0.75 -4.38
N ILE A 152 -1.19 0.25 -5.15
CA ILE A 152 -0.62 0.10 -6.48
C ILE A 152 0.82 0.60 -6.41
N THR A 153 1.77 -0.29 -6.73
CA THR A 153 3.18 0.07 -6.84
C THR A 153 3.63 0.04 -8.29
N PHE A 154 4.15 1.16 -8.78
CA PHE A 154 4.78 1.29 -10.08
C PHE A 154 6.29 1.34 -9.91
N SER A 155 7.00 0.64 -10.80
CA SER A 155 8.42 0.88 -11.02
C SER A 155 8.74 1.02 -12.50
N THR A 156 9.43 2.11 -12.85
CA THR A 156 9.78 2.45 -14.24
C THR A 156 10.96 3.42 -14.26
N TYR A 157 11.40 3.81 -15.45
CA TYR A 157 12.47 4.81 -15.61
C TYR A 157 12.01 6.17 -15.09
N ASP A 158 12.82 6.78 -14.22
CA ASP A 158 12.52 8.12 -13.69
C ASP A 158 12.75 9.17 -14.78
N LYS A 159 11.68 9.93 -15.08
CA LYS A 159 11.69 10.96 -16.11
C LYS A 159 10.83 12.14 -15.69
N PRO A 160 11.11 13.35 -16.22
CA PRO A 160 10.29 14.51 -15.95
C PRO A 160 8.80 14.24 -16.18
N LYS A 161 7.97 14.69 -15.23
CA LYS A 161 6.50 14.54 -15.25
C LYS A 161 5.98 13.10 -15.10
N LEU A 162 6.82 12.13 -14.72
CA LEU A 162 6.35 10.77 -14.45
C LEU A 162 5.20 10.75 -13.44
N LEU A 163 5.36 11.40 -12.28
CA LEU A 163 4.32 11.43 -11.25
C LEU A 163 3.01 12.04 -11.76
N SER A 164 3.08 13.16 -12.48
CA SER A 164 1.90 13.78 -13.11
C SER A 164 1.21 12.83 -14.09
N LYS A 165 1.97 12.06 -14.87
CA LYS A 165 1.45 11.06 -15.81
C LYS A 165 0.74 9.92 -15.06
N LEU A 166 1.35 9.41 -13.98
CA LEU A 166 0.75 8.36 -13.15
C LEU A 166 -0.52 8.85 -12.47
N THR A 167 -0.53 10.06 -11.90
CA THR A 167 -1.73 10.61 -11.26
C THR A 167 -2.86 10.85 -12.26
N SER A 168 -2.55 11.29 -13.49
CA SER A 168 -3.56 11.41 -14.55
C SER A 168 -4.10 10.05 -14.96
N LEU A 169 -3.25 9.03 -15.09
CA LEU A 169 -3.66 7.66 -15.38
C LEU A 169 -4.66 7.13 -14.35
N LEU A 170 -4.35 7.30 -13.06
CA LEU A 170 -5.22 6.86 -11.98
C LEU A 170 -6.58 7.59 -12.02
N ALA A 171 -6.57 8.90 -12.29
CA ALA A 171 -7.78 9.70 -12.43
C ALA A 171 -8.63 9.27 -13.65
N ASP A 172 -8.01 8.95 -14.78
CA ASP A 172 -8.71 8.49 -16.00
C ASP A 172 -9.43 7.14 -15.78
N ILE A 173 -8.91 6.30 -14.87
CA ILE A 173 -9.56 5.04 -14.46
C ILE A 173 -10.69 5.30 -13.43
N GLY A 174 -10.73 6.49 -12.84
CA GLY A 174 -11.68 6.85 -11.79
C GLY A 174 -11.24 6.45 -10.39
N LEU A 175 -9.93 6.23 -10.18
CA LEU A 175 -9.37 5.97 -8.86
C LEU A 175 -9.12 7.28 -8.12
N ASN A 176 -9.41 7.27 -6.82
CA ASN A 176 -9.12 8.39 -5.94
C ASN A 176 -7.91 8.05 -5.06
N ILE A 177 -6.96 8.99 -4.99
CA ILE A 177 -5.67 8.78 -4.31
C ILE A 177 -5.81 9.20 -2.85
N GLN A 178 -5.64 8.24 -1.95
CA GLN A 178 -5.66 8.46 -0.50
C GLN A 178 -4.25 8.79 0.00
N GLU A 179 -3.25 8.11 -0.54
CA GLU A 179 -1.84 8.32 -0.18
C GLU A 179 -0.93 8.06 -1.39
N ALA A 180 0.19 8.78 -1.44
CA ALA A 180 1.20 8.60 -2.47
C ALA A 180 2.60 8.74 -1.90
N HIS A 181 3.45 7.77 -2.21
CA HIS A 181 4.88 7.76 -1.91
C HIS A 181 5.67 7.61 -3.20
N ALA A 182 6.56 8.55 -3.48
CA ALA A 182 7.38 8.54 -4.69
C ALA A 182 8.85 8.57 -4.31
N PHE A 183 9.63 7.63 -4.85
CA PHE A 183 11.05 7.51 -4.57
C PHE A 183 11.86 7.36 -5.86
N SER A 184 12.79 8.28 -6.09
CA SER A 184 13.81 8.14 -7.14
C SER A 184 15.02 7.37 -6.61
N THR A 185 15.47 6.40 -7.38
CA THR A 185 16.69 5.64 -7.12
C THR A 185 17.92 6.32 -7.74
N VAL A 186 19.10 6.04 -7.18
CA VAL A 186 20.38 6.60 -7.68
C VAL A 186 20.76 6.15 -9.09
N ASP A 187 20.19 5.03 -9.56
CA ASP A 187 20.37 4.45 -10.89
C ASP A 187 19.32 4.93 -11.91
N GLY A 188 18.46 5.89 -11.54
CA GLY A 188 17.55 6.58 -12.47
C GLY A 188 16.21 5.87 -12.69
N TYR A 189 15.79 5.02 -11.75
CA TYR A 189 14.45 4.43 -11.72
C TYR A 189 13.59 5.06 -10.63
N SER A 190 12.28 4.97 -10.81
CA SER A 190 11.29 5.38 -9.82
C SER A 190 10.62 4.16 -9.17
N LEU A 191 10.22 4.34 -7.92
CA LEU A 191 9.32 3.48 -7.17
C LEU A 191 8.19 4.37 -6.62
N ASP A 192 7.01 4.27 -7.21
CA ASP A 192 5.85 5.08 -6.89
C ASP A 192 4.73 4.20 -6.34
N VAL A 193 4.32 4.43 -5.09
CA VAL A 193 3.34 3.61 -4.36
C VAL A 193 2.13 4.48 -4.06
N PHE A 194 0.95 4.05 -4.49
CA PHE A 194 -0.31 4.75 -4.31
C PHE A 194 -1.28 3.88 -3.54
N VAL A 195 -1.86 4.42 -2.46
CA VAL A 195 -3.04 3.85 -1.82
C VAL A 195 -4.25 4.55 -2.42
N VAL A 196 -5.17 3.78 -2.99
CA VAL A 196 -6.31 4.29 -3.75
C VAL A 196 -7.61 3.60 -3.36
N ASP A 197 -8.71 4.33 -3.52
CA ASP A 197 -10.07 3.79 -3.50
C ASP A 197 -10.80 4.13 -4.81
N GLY A 198 -12.07 3.71 -4.90
CA GLY A 198 -12.91 3.92 -6.08
C GLY A 198 -12.96 2.73 -7.05
N TRP A 199 -12.13 1.71 -6.87
CA TRP A 199 -12.28 0.44 -7.58
C TRP A 199 -13.34 -0.45 -6.89
N PRO A 200 -14.38 -0.93 -7.61
CA PRO A 200 -15.52 -1.60 -6.97
C PRO A 200 -15.28 -3.07 -6.61
N TYR A 201 -14.20 -3.67 -7.11
CA TYR A 201 -13.92 -5.10 -6.96
C TYR A 201 -12.71 -5.33 -6.04
N GLU A 202 -12.69 -6.43 -5.31
CA GLU A 202 -11.50 -6.85 -4.54
C GLU A 202 -10.43 -7.49 -5.45
N GLU A 203 -10.84 -8.04 -6.60
CA GLU A 203 -9.90 -8.66 -7.53
C GLU A 203 -9.03 -7.62 -8.26
N THR A 204 -7.72 -7.85 -8.20
CA THR A 204 -6.73 -6.92 -8.73
C THR A 204 -6.45 -7.08 -10.22
N GLU A 205 -6.85 -8.20 -10.84
CA GLU A 205 -6.49 -8.50 -12.23
C GLU A 205 -7.16 -7.56 -13.24
N GLN A 206 -8.44 -7.22 -13.04
CA GLN A 206 -9.13 -6.27 -13.90
C GLN A 206 -8.54 -4.86 -13.78
N LEU A 207 -8.19 -4.46 -12.55
CA LEU A 207 -7.52 -3.19 -12.30
C LEU A 207 -6.14 -3.17 -12.97
N ARG A 208 -5.40 -4.28 -12.90
CA ARG A 208 -4.11 -4.44 -13.60
C ARG A 208 -4.24 -4.26 -15.10
N GLN A 209 -5.26 -4.87 -15.71
CA GLN A 209 -5.51 -4.73 -17.14
C GLN A 209 -5.87 -3.29 -17.51
N ALA A 210 -6.67 -2.60 -16.69
CA ALA A 210 -6.98 -1.18 -16.89
C ALA A 210 -5.72 -0.31 -16.82
N LEU A 211 -4.88 -0.49 -15.79
CA LEU A 211 -3.62 0.24 -15.64
C LEU A 211 -2.68 0.05 -16.83
N VAL A 212 -2.45 -1.20 -17.25
CA VAL A 212 -1.55 -1.50 -18.38
C VAL A 212 -2.08 -0.89 -19.69
N LYS A 213 -3.39 -0.97 -19.91
CA LYS A 213 -4.04 -0.39 -21.08
C LYS A 213 -3.91 1.13 -21.12
N GLU A 214 -4.16 1.81 -20.01
CA GLU A 214 -4.03 3.27 -19.94
C GLU A 214 -2.57 3.72 -20.03
N PHE A 215 -1.64 3.01 -19.37
CA PHE A 215 -0.21 3.34 -19.43
C PHE A 215 0.33 3.30 -20.85
N SER A 216 -0.11 2.33 -21.66
CA SER A 216 0.28 2.19 -23.06
C SER A 216 -0.12 3.41 -23.91
N LYS A 217 -1.11 4.21 -23.49
CA LYS A 217 -1.50 5.44 -24.19
C LYS A 217 -0.56 6.62 -23.89
N ILE A 218 0.09 6.59 -22.72
CA ILE A 218 0.89 7.71 -22.21
C ILE A 218 2.32 7.70 -22.76
N GLU A 219 2.84 6.53 -23.16
CA GLU A 219 4.14 6.41 -23.82
C GLU A 219 4.13 6.89 -25.28
N VAL A 220 2.95 7.04 -25.89
CA VAL A 220 2.79 7.42 -27.30
C VAL A 220 2.78 8.93 -27.51
N ILE A 221 2.72 9.74 -26.44
CA ILE A 221 2.68 11.20 -26.57
C ILE A 221 4.12 11.73 -26.72
N PRO A 222 4.51 12.25 -27.91
CA PRO A 222 5.85 12.74 -28.20
C PRO A 222 6.21 14.04 -27.46
#